data_AF-A0A368H576-F1
#
_entry.id   AF-A0A368H576-F1
#
_cell.length_a   1.000
_cell.length_b   1.000
_cell.length_c   1.000
_cell.angle_alpha   90.00
_cell.angle_beta   90.00
_cell.angle_gamma   90.00
#
_symmetry.space_group_name_H-M   'P 1'
#
loop_
_entity.id
_entity.type
_entity.pdbx_description
1 polymer ?
#
loop_
_entity_poly.entity_id
_entity_poly.type
_entity_poly.pdbx_seq_one_letter_code
_entity_poly.pdbx_strand_id
1 'polypeptide(L)'
;MQSSASQSTRDFITAEQTSIQYVDKELEIRSYLYAAFGVIVCVSSTTCILVFSARELRGRYIMFLALSFGDLLNGISFVSAGVFRNLFMYQGSYFDEVSNLQCLLQTPWAIPMLIAGQFPALLNLSISVERILALEFAGWYHRRWRASYKTYLVIAAVILTFMFFLLAVLVDIAKPVTYSTRLCTVLKSTGIIYGTVHYMLIAVTYFVCFVVLATIFHKNNKRRAPPKEEQRRQRMILTITGISVLLVSIPCLFMNDNKMAEVNGRAEQMHYFFII
;
A
#
# COMPACT_ATOMS: atom_id res chain seq x y z
N MET A 1 -51.43 -24.80 13.49
CA MET A 1 -50.11 -24.44 14.04
C MET A 1 -48.93 -24.65 13.07
N GLN A 2 -49.14 -24.79 11.75
CA GLN A 2 -48.08 -25.07 10.75
C GLN A 2 -47.74 -23.88 9.82
N SER A 3 -48.42 -22.73 9.96
CA SER A 3 -48.26 -21.58 9.05
C SER A 3 -47.06 -20.70 9.38
N SER A 4 -46.63 -20.63 10.64
CA SER A 4 -45.61 -19.69 11.11
C SER A 4 -44.17 -20.11 10.79
N ALA A 5 -43.91 -21.42 10.61
CA ALA A 5 -42.58 -21.92 10.26
C ALA A 5 -42.19 -21.62 8.80
N SER A 6 -43.13 -21.73 7.85
CA SER A 6 -42.84 -21.48 6.42
C SER A 6 -42.63 -20.01 6.08
N GLN A 7 -43.08 -19.11 6.95
CA GLN A 7 -42.92 -17.67 6.79
C GLN A 7 -41.54 -17.23 7.31
N SER A 8 -41.13 -17.72 8.48
CA SER A 8 -39.77 -17.52 9.02
C SER A 8 -38.67 -18.04 8.08
N THR A 9 -38.85 -19.21 7.46
CA THR A 9 -37.87 -19.74 6.49
C THR A 9 -37.84 -18.93 5.19
N ARG A 10 -38.98 -18.42 4.71
CA ARG A 10 -39.02 -17.53 3.54
C ARG A 10 -38.37 -16.19 3.85
N ASP A 11 -38.65 -15.60 5.00
CA ASP A 11 -38.08 -14.32 5.42
C ASP A 11 -36.56 -14.42 5.61
N PHE A 12 -36.06 -15.56 6.11
CA PHE A 12 -34.63 -15.85 6.21
C PHE A 12 -33.96 -16.00 4.84
N ILE A 13 -34.56 -16.76 3.91
CA ILE A 13 -34.04 -16.90 2.53
C ILE A 13 -34.07 -15.55 1.79
N THR A 14 -35.11 -14.74 1.99
CA THR A 14 -35.23 -13.43 1.33
C THR A 14 -34.20 -12.44 1.89
N ALA A 15 -33.90 -12.48 3.19
CA ALA A 15 -32.85 -11.69 3.84
C ALA A 15 -31.43 -12.15 3.43
N GLU A 16 -31.20 -13.46 3.33
CA GLU A 16 -29.96 -14.05 2.82
C GLU A 16 -29.73 -13.65 1.35
N GLN A 17 -30.78 -13.71 0.52
CA GLN A 17 -30.68 -13.40 -0.91
C GLN A 17 -30.54 -11.89 -1.18
N THR A 18 -31.17 -11.03 -0.37
CA THR A 18 -30.96 -9.57 -0.44
C THR A 18 -29.60 -9.14 0.11
N SER A 19 -29.09 -9.80 1.16
CA SER A 19 -27.73 -9.52 1.68
C SER A 19 -26.64 -9.93 0.68
N ILE A 20 -26.75 -11.09 0.03
CA ILE A 20 -25.82 -11.52 -1.03
C ILE A 20 -25.86 -10.52 -2.20
N GLN A 21 -27.06 -10.16 -2.67
CA GLN A 21 -27.21 -9.21 -3.78
C GLN A 21 -26.69 -7.80 -3.47
N TYR A 22 -26.78 -7.35 -2.22
CA TYR A 22 -26.24 -6.06 -1.77
C TYR A 22 -24.71 -6.10 -1.65
N VAL A 23 -24.17 -7.18 -1.08
CA VAL A 23 -22.72 -7.42 -0.98
C VAL A 23 -22.06 -7.46 -2.36
N ASP A 24 -22.71 -8.08 -3.35
CA ASP A 24 -22.21 -8.17 -4.72
C ASP A 24 -22.05 -6.80 -5.39
N LYS A 25 -23.05 -5.90 -5.24
CA LYS A 25 -22.99 -4.55 -5.83
C LYS A 25 -21.88 -3.69 -5.23
N GLU A 26 -21.70 -3.74 -3.91
CA GLU A 26 -20.63 -2.98 -3.25
C GLU A 26 -19.24 -3.51 -3.66
N LEU A 27 -19.09 -4.83 -3.75
CA LEU A 27 -17.87 -5.47 -4.23
C LEU A 27 -17.52 -5.11 -5.67
N GLU A 28 -18.53 -5.08 -6.54
CA GLU A 28 -18.39 -4.74 -7.95
C GLU A 28 -17.91 -3.29 -8.10
N ILE A 29 -18.59 -2.34 -7.45
CA ILE A 29 -18.20 -0.91 -7.45
C ILE A 29 -16.76 -0.76 -6.96
N ARG A 30 -16.40 -1.44 -5.87
CA ARG A 30 -15.04 -1.40 -5.32
C ARG A 30 -14.01 -1.96 -6.31
N SER A 31 -14.33 -3.06 -6.99
CA SER A 31 -13.44 -3.69 -7.97
C SER A 31 -13.22 -2.78 -9.20
N TYR A 32 -14.26 -2.09 -9.65
CA TYR A 32 -14.15 -1.06 -10.70
C TYR A 32 -13.29 0.13 -10.27
N LEU A 33 -13.48 0.64 -9.05
CA LEU A 33 -12.66 1.74 -8.53
C LEU A 33 -11.18 1.35 -8.45
N TYR A 34 -10.86 0.16 -7.95
CA TYR A 34 -9.48 -0.35 -7.94
C TYR A 34 -8.88 -0.41 -9.34
N ALA A 35 -9.62 -0.95 -10.31
CA ALA A 35 -9.14 -1.02 -11.69
C ALA A 35 -8.91 0.38 -12.28
N ALA A 36 -9.86 1.31 -12.10
CA ALA A 36 -9.77 2.66 -12.62
C ALA A 36 -8.59 3.45 -12.04
N PHE A 37 -8.44 3.47 -10.71
CA PHE A 37 -7.29 4.11 -10.05
C PHE A 37 -5.97 3.43 -10.43
N GLY A 38 -5.96 2.10 -10.50
CA GLY A 38 -4.80 1.33 -10.94
C GLY A 38 -4.32 1.73 -12.33
N VAL A 39 -5.23 1.90 -13.30
CA VAL A 39 -4.88 2.37 -14.66
C VAL A 39 -4.28 3.76 -14.65
N ILE A 40 -4.84 4.70 -13.87
CA ILE A 40 -4.31 6.07 -13.74
C ILE A 40 -2.89 6.03 -13.16
N VAL A 41 -2.66 5.23 -12.12
CA VAL A 41 -1.34 5.03 -11.52
C VAL A 41 -0.37 4.42 -12.53
N CYS A 42 -0.77 3.40 -13.28
CA CYS A 42 0.08 2.81 -14.32
C CYS A 42 0.49 3.83 -15.39
N VAL A 43 -0.44 4.64 -15.91
CA VAL A 43 -0.15 5.64 -16.95
C VAL A 43 0.78 6.73 -16.42
N SER A 44 0.51 7.25 -15.22
CA SER A 44 1.34 8.29 -14.60
C SER A 44 2.75 7.80 -14.28
N SER A 45 2.88 6.61 -13.66
CA SER A 45 4.17 6.01 -13.33
C SER A 45 4.97 5.62 -14.57
N THR A 46 4.33 5.13 -15.63
CA THR A 46 5.00 4.85 -16.91
C THR A 46 5.55 6.14 -17.53
N THR A 47 4.79 7.23 -17.48
CA THR A 47 5.24 8.54 -17.96
C THR A 47 6.48 9.02 -17.18
N CYS A 48 6.46 8.90 -15.85
CA CYS A 48 7.61 9.22 -14.99
C CYS A 48 8.84 8.37 -15.34
N ILE A 49 8.66 7.06 -15.55
CA ILE A 49 9.76 6.15 -15.94
C ILE A 49 10.36 6.59 -17.27
N LEU A 50 9.54 6.88 -18.28
CA LEU A 50 10.02 7.34 -19.58
C LEU A 50 10.83 8.64 -19.48
N VAL A 51 10.33 9.62 -18.72
CA VAL A 51 11.01 10.91 -18.51
C VAL A 51 12.34 10.74 -17.76
N PHE A 52 12.35 9.97 -16.67
CA PHE A 52 13.55 9.80 -15.84
C PHE A 52 14.56 8.80 -16.42
N SER A 53 14.16 8.00 -17.41
CA SER A 53 15.06 7.06 -18.10
C SER A 53 15.98 7.73 -19.14
N ALA A 54 15.78 9.02 -19.45
CA ALA A 54 16.69 9.76 -20.31
C ALA A 54 18.13 9.72 -19.77
N ARG A 55 19.13 9.50 -20.65
CA ARG A 55 20.54 9.26 -20.27
C ARG A 55 21.11 10.32 -19.33
N GLU A 56 20.73 11.58 -19.52
CA GLU A 56 21.23 12.71 -18.74
C GLU A 56 20.62 12.78 -17.32
N LEU A 57 19.40 12.25 -17.15
CA LEU A 57 18.62 12.34 -15.91
C LEU A 57 18.76 11.09 -15.04
N ARG A 58 18.96 9.90 -15.64
CA ARG A 58 18.96 8.60 -14.95
C ARG A 58 19.93 8.53 -13.76
N GLY A 59 21.13 9.09 -13.89
CA GLY A 59 22.12 9.06 -12.81
C GLY A 59 21.78 9.97 -11.62
N ARG A 60 21.06 11.08 -11.85
CA ARG A 60 20.70 12.04 -10.80
C ARG A 60 19.41 11.67 -10.08
N TYR A 61 18.46 11.08 -10.82
CA TYR A 61 17.09 10.79 -10.36
C TYR A 61 16.80 9.30 -10.17
N ILE A 62 17.84 8.47 -9.99
CA ILE A 62 17.69 7.00 -9.85
C ILE A 62 16.72 6.58 -8.73
N MET A 63 16.65 7.31 -7.62
CA MET A 63 15.69 7.02 -6.55
C MET A 63 14.24 7.30 -6.96
N PHE A 64 13.99 8.35 -7.74
CA PHE A 64 12.66 8.68 -8.26
C PHE A 64 12.24 7.72 -9.36
N LEU A 65 13.18 7.25 -10.17
CA LEU A 65 12.95 6.18 -11.13
C LEU A 65 12.56 4.87 -10.42
N ALA A 66 13.28 4.51 -9.36
CA ALA A 66 12.95 3.35 -8.53
C ALA A 66 11.58 3.50 -7.86
N LEU A 67 11.26 4.69 -7.33
CA LEU A 67 9.96 4.97 -6.74
C LEU A 67 8.83 4.78 -7.75
N SER A 68 9.00 5.33 -8.96
CA SER A 68 8.03 5.18 -10.06
C SER A 68 7.82 3.72 -10.46
N PHE A 69 8.86 2.88 -10.36
CA PHE A 69 8.72 1.43 -10.59
C PHE A 69 7.91 0.75 -9.49
N GLY A 70 8.10 1.13 -8.22
CA GLY A 70 7.26 0.68 -7.11
C GLY A 70 5.78 1.08 -7.29
N ASP A 71 5.54 2.33 -7.68
CA ASP A 71 4.19 2.83 -7.94
C ASP A 71 3.54 2.12 -9.14
N LEU A 72 4.32 1.80 -10.18
CA LEU A 72 3.85 1.01 -11.33
C LEU A 72 3.43 -0.40 -10.89
N LEU A 73 4.24 -1.07 -10.06
CA LEU A 73 3.88 -2.38 -9.51
C LEU A 73 2.58 -2.29 -8.68
N ASN A 74 2.40 -1.22 -7.90
CA ASN A 74 1.16 -0.99 -7.16
C ASN A 74 -0.05 -0.88 -8.11
N GLY A 75 0.09 -0.05 -9.16
CA GLY A 75 -0.96 0.11 -10.18
C GLY A 75 -1.33 -1.21 -10.86
N ILE A 76 -0.34 -2.01 -11.27
CA ILE A 76 -0.55 -3.34 -11.87
C ILE A 76 -1.28 -4.27 -10.89
N SER A 77 -0.94 -4.19 -9.59
CA SER A 77 -1.61 -4.96 -8.53
C SER A 77 -3.07 -4.59 -8.40
N PHE A 78 -3.41 -3.30 -8.44
CA PHE A 78 -4.80 -2.86 -8.36
C PHE A 78 -5.63 -3.24 -9.58
N VAL A 79 -5.06 -3.11 -10.78
CA VAL A 79 -5.72 -3.55 -12.02
C VAL A 79 -5.98 -5.05 -12.00
N SER A 80 -4.96 -5.84 -11.67
CA SER A 80 -5.12 -7.30 -11.57
C SER A 80 -6.10 -7.71 -10.47
N ALA A 81 -6.05 -7.08 -9.29
CA ALA A 81 -7.03 -7.33 -8.23
C ALA A 81 -8.46 -7.01 -8.70
N GLY A 82 -8.69 -5.89 -9.37
CA GLY A 82 -10.02 -5.51 -9.88
C GLY A 82 -10.54 -6.48 -10.94
N VAL A 83 -9.73 -6.80 -11.95
CA VAL A 83 -10.11 -7.69 -13.06
C VAL A 83 -10.37 -9.11 -12.60
N PHE A 84 -9.46 -9.70 -11.82
CA PHE A 84 -9.60 -11.09 -11.38
C PHE A 84 -10.67 -11.28 -10.31
N ARG A 85 -10.91 -10.30 -9.43
CA ARG A 85 -12.04 -10.36 -8.48
C ARG A 85 -13.37 -10.37 -9.23
N ASN A 86 -13.53 -9.53 -10.25
CA ASN A 86 -14.72 -9.57 -11.11
C ASN A 86 -14.85 -10.92 -11.83
N LEU A 87 -13.75 -11.46 -12.37
CA LEU A 87 -13.77 -12.76 -13.03
C LEU A 87 -14.23 -13.90 -12.08
N PHE A 88 -13.73 -13.93 -10.84
CA PHE A 88 -14.15 -14.94 -9.86
C PHE A 88 -15.60 -14.77 -9.39
N MET A 89 -16.13 -13.54 -9.37
CA MET A 89 -17.55 -13.29 -9.13
C MET A 89 -18.40 -13.86 -10.28
N TYR A 90 -18.02 -13.59 -11.55
CA TYR A 90 -18.72 -14.14 -12.71
C TYR A 90 -18.69 -15.67 -12.79
N GLN A 91 -17.62 -16.30 -12.31
CA GLN A 91 -17.47 -17.76 -12.29
C GLN A 91 -18.16 -18.44 -11.10
N GLY A 92 -18.69 -17.67 -10.14
CA GLY A 92 -19.30 -18.20 -8.92
C GLY A 92 -18.30 -18.82 -7.92
N SER A 93 -16.99 -18.79 -8.21
CA SER A 93 -15.94 -19.35 -7.34
C SER A 93 -15.44 -18.37 -6.27
N TYR A 94 -16.18 -17.31 -6.01
CA TYR A 94 -15.75 -16.22 -5.12
C TYR A 94 -15.79 -16.62 -3.64
N PHE A 95 -16.75 -17.48 -3.26
CA PHE A 95 -16.98 -17.95 -1.89
C PHE A 95 -16.32 -19.30 -1.60
N ASP A 96 -15.39 -19.74 -2.45
CA ASP A 96 -14.63 -20.95 -2.20
C ASP A 96 -13.61 -20.72 -1.08
N GLU A 97 -13.46 -21.72 -0.20
CA GLU A 97 -12.45 -21.70 0.85
C GLU A 97 -11.03 -21.72 0.28
N VAL A 98 -10.18 -20.83 0.80
CA VAL A 98 -8.78 -20.70 0.36
C VAL A 98 -7.88 -20.49 1.57
N SER A 99 -6.70 -21.12 1.54
CA SER A 99 -5.66 -20.91 2.56
C SER A 99 -4.85 -19.64 2.31
N ASN A 100 -4.28 -19.04 3.35
CA ASN A 100 -3.45 -17.83 3.22
C ASN A 100 -2.33 -17.97 2.19
N LEU A 101 -1.65 -19.12 2.18
CA LEU A 101 -0.53 -19.37 1.29
C LEU A 101 -0.97 -19.48 -0.18
N GLN A 102 -2.09 -20.17 -0.43
CA GLN A 102 -2.71 -20.18 -1.76
C GLN A 102 -3.11 -18.77 -2.16
N CYS A 103 -3.67 -18.01 -1.23
CA CYS A 103 -4.07 -16.63 -1.44
C CYS A 103 -2.87 -15.72 -1.79
N LEU A 104 -1.70 -15.95 -1.16
CA LEU A 104 -0.47 -15.22 -1.41
C LEU A 104 0.20 -15.61 -2.73
N LEU A 105 0.29 -16.90 -3.05
CA LEU A 105 1.08 -17.41 -4.18
C LEU A 105 0.26 -17.62 -5.47
N GLN A 106 -1.03 -17.95 -5.35
CA GLN A 106 -1.88 -18.28 -6.48
C GLN A 106 -2.59 -17.06 -7.07
N THR A 107 -2.67 -15.96 -6.32
CA THR A 107 -3.26 -14.72 -6.84
C THR A 107 -2.19 -13.79 -7.43
N PRO A 108 -2.38 -13.25 -8.65
CA PRO A 108 -1.37 -12.44 -9.31
C PRO A 108 -1.16 -11.06 -8.68
N TRP A 109 -2.06 -10.60 -7.81
CA TRP A 109 -2.01 -9.27 -7.21
C TRP A 109 -1.40 -9.22 -5.80
N ALA A 110 -1.39 -10.32 -5.04
CA ALA A 110 -1.00 -10.28 -3.63
C ALA A 110 0.50 -9.99 -3.43
N ILE A 111 1.38 -10.69 -4.16
CA ILE A 111 2.83 -10.47 -4.07
C ILE A 111 3.20 -9.05 -4.52
N PRO A 112 2.74 -8.57 -5.70
CA PRO A 112 3.13 -7.24 -6.14
C PRO A 112 2.56 -6.14 -5.24
N MET A 113 1.36 -6.30 -4.65
CA MET A 113 0.80 -5.36 -3.68
C MET A 113 1.62 -5.28 -2.39
N LEU A 114 2.12 -6.41 -1.89
CA LEU A 114 2.98 -6.45 -0.71
C LEU A 114 4.33 -5.75 -0.96
N ILE A 115 4.97 -6.06 -2.09
CA ILE A 115 6.23 -5.43 -2.50
C ILE A 115 6.02 -3.92 -2.71
N ALA A 116 4.94 -3.55 -3.39
CA ALA A 116 4.64 -2.17 -3.75
C ALA A 116 4.16 -1.30 -2.58
N GLY A 117 3.67 -1.89 -1.48
CA GLY A 117 3.43 -1.13 -0.26
C GLY A 117 4.73 -0.77 0.47
N GLN A 118 5.66 -1.70 0.53
CA GLN A 118 6.87 -1.55 1.34
C GLN A 118 8.02 -0.83 0.63
N PHE A 119 8.23 -1.15 -0.65
CA PHE A 119 9.37 -0.62 -1.40
C PHE A 119 9.33 0.91 -1.53
N PRO A 120 8.21 1.55 -1.92
CA PRO A 120 8.07 3.01 -1.90
C PRO A 120 8.29 3.64 -0.51
N ALA A 121 7.86 2.99 0.56
CA ALA A 121 8.08 3.50 1.92
C ALA A 121 9.58 3.55 2.27
N LEU A 122 10.32 2.49 1.97
CA LEU A 122 11.77 2.42 2.17
C LEU A 122 12.54 3.39 1.27
N LEU A 123 12.08 3.60 0.03
CA LEU A 123 12.66 4.60 -0.87
C LEU A 123 12.40 6.03 -0.37
N ASN A 124 11.20 6.33 0.11
CA ASN A 124 10.88 7.64 0.70
C ASN A 124 11.73 7.91 1.95
N LEU A 125 11.99 6.88 2.77
CA LEU A 125 12.95 6.97 3.87
C LEU A 125 14.36 7.26 3.37
N SER A 126 14.82 6.55 2.35
CA SER A 126 16.15 6.73 1.76
C SER A 126 16.33 8.14 1.17
N ILE A 127 15.31 8.66 0.47
CA ILE A 127 15.28 10.04 -0.05
C ILE A 127 15.32 11.05 1.10
N SER A 128 14.60 10.79 2.19
CA SER A 128 14.60 11.67 3.36
C SER A 128 15.96 11.69 4.05
N VAL A 129 16.63 10.54 4.18
CA VAL A 129 18.00 10.43 4.72
C VAL A 129 18.99 11.18 3.83
N GLU A 130 18.93 11.02 2.50
CA GLU A 130 19.79 11.77 1.59
C GLU A 130 19.64 13.28 1.79
N ARG A 131 18.40 13.77 1.96
CA ARG A 131 18.13 15.20 2.19
C ARG A 131 18.71 15.69 3.50
N ILE A 132 18.61 14.92 4.58
CA ILE A 132 19.25 15.27 5.86
C ILE A 132 20.76 15.41 5.65
N LEU A 133 21.39 14.42 5.01
CA LEU A 133 22.84 14.41 4.77
C LEU A 133 23.29 15.60 3.93
N ALA A 134 22.50 15.96 2.91
CA ALA A 134 22.79 17.12 2.07
C ALA A 134 22.71 18.46 2.82
N LEU A 135 21.83 18.56 3.82
CA LEU A 135 21.57 19.82 4.53
C LEU A 135 22.42 20.01 5.79
N GLU A 136 22.54 18.98 6.63
CA GLU A 136 23.34 19.08 7.87
C GLU A 136 24.84 18.98 7.57
N PHE A 137 25.22 18.20 6.56
CA PHE A 137 26.62 17.90 6.24
C PHE A 137 27.00 18.33 4.83
N ALA A 138 26.57 19.51 4.37
CA ALA A 138 26.77 20.00 3.01
C ALA A 138 28.24 19.89 2.51
N GLY A 139 29.21 20.23 3.36
CA GLY A 139 30.64 20.13 3.02
C GLY A 139 31.13 18.71 2.82
N TRP A 140 30.67 17.76 3.66
CA TRP A 140 30.99 16.34 3.52
C TRP A 140 30.24 15.72 2.33
N TYR A 141 28.96 16.06 2.18
CA TYR A 141 28.10 15.62 1.10
C TYR A 141 28.72 15.99 -0.26
N HIS A 142 29.12 17.24 -0.46
CA HIS A 142 29.70 17.65 -1.74
C HIS A 142 31.04 16.96 -2.07
N ARG A 143 31.87 16.66 -1.06
CA ARG A 143 33.19 16.02 -1.27
C ARG A 143 33.11 14.51 -1.45
N ARG A 144 32.20 13.83 -0.75
CA ARG A 144 32.19 12.36 -0.64
C ARG A 144 31.00 11.70 -1.31
N TRP A 145 29.85 12.38 -1.41
CA TRP A 145 28.62 11.80 -1.94
C TRP A 145 28.66 11.68 -3.47
N ARG A 146 28.96 10.48 -3.94
CA ARG A 146 28.93 10.09 -5.37
C ARG A 146 27.58 9.50 -5.76
N ALA A 147 27.28 9.51 -7.06
CA ALA A 147 26.08 8.88 -7.63
C ALA A 147 25.91 7.40 -7.22
N SER A 148 27.01 6.67 -7.01
CA SER A 148 26.99 5.28 -6.53
C SER A 148 26.29 5.09 -5.19
N TYR A 149 26.37 6.06 -4.27
CA TYR A 149 25.69 5.98 -2.97
C TYR A 149 24.16 6.00 -3.11
N LYS A 150 23.64 6.69 -4.12
CA LYS A 150 22.22 6.65 -4.45
C LYS A 150 21.77 5.26 -4.90
N THR A 151 22.57 4.62 -5.74
CA THR A 151 22.34 3.23 -6.16
C THR A 151 22.40 2.28 -4.98
N TYR A 152 23.36 2.44 -4.06
CA TYR A 152 23.44 1.61 -2.86
C TYR A 152 22.21 1.74 -1.96
N LEU A 153 21.63 2.94 -1.82
CA LEU A 153 20.38 3.14 -1.08
C LEU A 153 19.20 2.42 -1.75
N VAL A 154 19.09 2.48 -3.08
CA VAL A 154 18.05 1.75 -3.83
C VAL A 154 18.22 0.23 -3.66
N ILE A 155 19.45 -0.28 -3.81
CA ILE A 155 19.75 -1.71 -3.61
C ILE A 155 19.43 -2.14 -2.18
N ALA A 156 19.77 -1.34 -1.18
CA ALA A 156 19.42 -1.61 0.21
C ALA A 156 17.90 -1.67 0.42
N ALA A 157 17.13 -0.77 -0.19
CA ALA A 157 15.67 -0.81 -0.14
C ALA A 157 15.09 -2.08 -0.80
N VAL A 158 15.66 -2.53 -1.93
CA VAL A 158 15.26 -3.80 -2.58
C VAL A 158 15.56 -4.99 -1.66
N ILE A 159 16.77 -5.07 -1.11
CA ILE A 159 17.19 -6.16 -0.21
C ILE A 159 16.27 -6.21 1.02
N LEU A 160 16.02 -5.07 1.66
CA LEU A 160 15.12 -5.00 2.81
C LEU A 160 13.71 -5.46 2.44
N THR A 161 13.15 -4.99 1.32
CA THR A 161 11.82 -5.43 0.85
C THR A 161 11.76 -6.95 0.68
N PHE A 162 12.79 -7.54 0.08
CA PHE A 162 12.87 -8.98 -0.10
C PHE A 162 12.97 -9.73 1.24
N MET A 163 13.75 -9.22 2.20
CA MET A 163 13.85 -9.81 3.55
C MET A 163 12.51 -9.81 4.27
N PHE A 164 11.75 -8.72 4.19
CA PHE A 164 10.41 -8.64 4.77
C PHE A 164 9.41 -9.57 4.07
N PHE A 165 9.48 -9.69 2.74
CA PHE A 165 8.67 -10.65 2.00
C PHE A 165 8.96 -12.10 2.42
N LEU A 166 10.24 -12.48 2.54
CA LEU A 166 10.61 -13.81 3.04
C LEU A 166 10.09 -14.05 4.45
N LEU A 167 10.18 -13.04 5.34
CA LEU A 167 9.61 -13.12 6.68
C LEU A 167 8.09 -13.35 6.63
N ALA A 168 7.37 -12.72 5.71
CA ALA A 168 5.93 -12.93 5.54
C ALA A 168 5.62 -14.39 5.17
N VAL A 169 6.35 -14.95 4.21
CA VAL A 169 6.20 -16.34 3.77
C VAL A 169 6.52 -17.32 4.90
N LEU A 170 7.60 -17.08 5.65
CA LEU A 170 8.00 -17.93 6.78
C LEU A 170 6.96 -17.93 7.90
N VAL A 171 6.39 -16.76 8.23
CA VAL A 171 5.34 -16.64 9.25
C VAL A 171 4.06 -17.35 8.79
N ASP A 172 3.71 -17.26 7.51
CA ASP A 172 2.50 -17.89 6.98
C ASP A 172 2.61 -19.42 6.93
N ILE A 173 3.76 -19.96 6.55
CA ILE A 173 4.05 -21.40 6.61
C ILE A 173 3.93 -21.92 8.05
N ALA A 174 4.38 -21.14 9.03
CA ALA A 174 4.35 -21.54 10.44
C ALA A 174 2.93 -21.52 11.05
N LYS A 175 1.99 -20.73 10.50
CA LYS A 175 0.63 -20.57 11.02
C LYS A 175 -0.41 -20.49 9.89
N PRO A 176 -0.76 -21.63 9.26
CA PRO A 176 -1.76 -21.64 8.21
C PRO A 176 -3.14 -21.28 8.76
N VAL A 177 -3.82 -20.35 8.09
CA VAL A 177 -5.22 -20.01 8.34
C VAL A 177 -5.99 -20.22 7.03
N THR A 178 -7.27 -20.60 7.15
CA THR A 178 -8.19 -20.75 6.03
C THR A 178 -9.31 -19.71 6.14
N TYR A 179 -9.76 -19.21 4.99
CA TYR A 179 -10.84 -18.24 4.90
C TYR A 179 -11.93 -18.74 3.96
N SER A 180 -13.18 -18.44 4.28
CA SER A 180 -14.39 -18.81 3.50
C SER A 180 -14.63 -17.97 2.23
N THR A 181 -13.68 -17.12 1.85
CA THR A 181 -13.84 -16.21 0.70
C THR A 181 -12.50 -16.01 0.00
N ARG A 182 -12.49 -15.92 -1.32
CA ARG A 182 -11.31 -15.58 -2.14
C ARG A 182 -10.95 -14.10 -2.14
N LEU A 183 -11.33 -13.37 -1.09
CA LEU A 183 -10.94 -11.98 -0.89
C LEU A 183 -9.48 -11.93 -0.40
N CYS A 184 -8.54 -12.09 -1.34
CA CYS A 184 -7.11 -12.02 -1.05
C CYS A 184 -6.66 -10.57 -0.91
N THR A 185 -6.74 -10.06 0.31
CA THR A 185 -6.10 -8.81 0.73
C THR A 185 -4.75 -9.15 1.37
N VAL A 186 -3.79 -8.21 1.34
CA VAL A 186 -2.47 -8.41 1.96
C VAL A 186 -2.61 -8.91 3.41
N LEU A 187 -3.55 -8.37 4.19
CA LEU A 187 -3.79 -8.78 5.58
C LEU A 187 -4.21 -10.26 5.71
N LYS A 188 -5.08 -10.74 4.81
CA LYS A 188 -5.49 -12.15 4.79
C LYS A 188 -4.41 -13.05 4.20
N SER A 189 -3.67 -12.59 3.18
CA SER A 189 -2.62 -13.36 2.51
C SER A 189 -1.35 -13.55 3.36
N THR A 190 -1.02 -12.63 4.26
CA THR A 190 0.17 -12.74 5.13
C THR A 190 -0.16 -13.10 6.59
N GLY A 191 -1.44 -13.22 6.91
CA GLY A 191 -1.93 -13.34 8.27
C GLY A 191 -2.04 -11.99 9.01
N ILE A 192 -2.99 -11.96 9.95
CA ILE A 192 -3.41 -10.75 10.67
C ILE A 192 -2.26 -10.13 11.48
N ILE A 193 -1.44 -10.95 12.13
CA ILE A 193 -0.35 -10.48 13.00
C ILE A 193 0.72 -9.77 12.15
N TYR A 194 1.25 -10.46 11.13
CA TYR A 194 2.27 -9.89 10.24
C TYR A 194 1.73 -8.66 9.52
N GLY A 195 0.55 -8.75 8.92
CA GLY A 195 -0.04 -7.62 8.19
C GLY A 195 -0.22 -6.38 9.06
N THR A 196 -0.66 -6.53 10.32
CA THR A 196 -0.79 -5.38 11.24
C THR A 196 0.57 -4.75 11.54
N VAL A 197 1.58 -5.57 11.88
CA VAL A 197 2.93 -5.07 12.17
C VAL A 197 3.53 -4.37 10.94
N HIS A 198 3.33 -4.96 9.77
CA HIS A 198 3.80 -4.42 8.49
C HIS A 198 3.17 -3.06 8.19
N TYR A 199 1.84 -2.91 8.29
CA TYR A 199 1.17 -1.63 8.05
C TYR A 199 1.57 -0.56 9.08
N MET A 200 1.70 -0.94 10.36
CA MET A 200 2.17 -0.02 11.40
C MET A 200 3.60 0.46 11.12
N LEU A 201 4.49 -0.43 10.66
CA LEU A 201 5.86 -0.07 10.29
C LEU A 201 5.88 0.89 9.10
N ILE A 202 5.06 0.66 8.07
CA ILE A 202 4.92 1.56 6.92
C ILE A 202 4.42 2.93 7.38
N ALA A 203 3.36 2.98 8.20
CA ALA A 203 2.79 4.23 8.70
C ALA A 203 3.81 5.03 9.53
N VAL A 204 4.52 4.38 10.46
CA VAL A 204 5.58 5.00 11.24
C VAL A 204 6.70 5.53 10.34
N THR A 205 7.09 4.75 9.32
CA THR A 205 8.13 5.18 8.37
C THR A 205 7.72 6.46 7.63
N TYR A 206 6.49 6.52 7.09
CA TYR A 206 5.98 7.72 6.43
C TYR A 206 5.86 8.90 7.39
N PHE A 207 5.39 8.68 8.61
CA PHE A 207 5.29 9.71 9.63
C PHE A 207 6.66 10.31 9.98
N VAL A 208 7.66 9.47 10.21
CA VAL A 208 9.05 9.90 10.45
C VAL A 208 9.59 10.69 9.25
N CYS A 209 9.34 10.22 8.02
CA CYS A 209 9.74 10.95 6.81
C CYS A 209 9.11 12.34 6.74
N PHE A 210 7.83 12.46 7.10
CA PHE A 210 7.12 13.74 7.12
C PHE A 210 7.68 14.70 8.17
N VAL A 211 7.91 14.23 9.40
CA VAL A 211 8.51 15.06 10.47
C VAL A 211 9.90 15.55 10.06
N VAL A 212 10.72 14.67 9.47
CA VAL A 212 12.04 15.02 8.93
C VAL A 212 11.93 16.09 7.84
N LEU A 213 11.03 15.91 6.86
CA LEU A 213 10.86 16.87 5.77
C LEU A 213 10.32 18.21 6.27
N ALA A 214 9.39 18.21 7.23
CA ALA A 214 8.82 19.41 7.83
C ALA A 214 9.88 20.20 8.63
N THR A 215 10.68 19.50 9.45
CA THR A 215 11.76 20.12 10.23
C THR A 215 12.83 20.70 9.31
N ILE A 216 13.21 19.98 8.25
CA ILE A 216 14.10 20.47 7.19
C ILE A 216 13.54 21.75 6.54
N PHE A 217 12.28 21.73 6.12
CA PHE A 217 11.64 22.85 5.45
C PHE A 217 11.64 24.09 6.35
N HIS A 218 11.27 23.92 7.63
CA HIS A 218 11.25 25.00 8.61
C HIS A 218 12.66 25.57 8.88
N LYS A 219 13.66 24.69 9.08
CA LYS A 219 15.05 25.09 9.33
C LYS A 219 15.67 25.80 8.12
N ASN A 220 15.41 25.29 6.91
CA ASN A 220 15.92 25.89 5.67
C ASN A 220 15.34 27.30 5.47
N ASN A 221 14.03 27.45 5.61
CA ASN A 221 13.35 28.75 5.47
C ASN A 221 13.85 29.79 6.50
N LYS A 222 14.27 29.35 7.69
CA LYS A 222 14.84 30.23 8.73
C LYS A 222 16.30 30.63 8.48
N ARG A 223 17.12 29.73 7.92
CA ARG A 223 18.58 29.95 7.77
C ARG A 223 18.96 30.66 6.48
N ARG A 224 18.19 30.47 5.42
CA ARG A 224 18.47 31.04 4.09
C ARG A 224 17.15 31.16 3.35
N ALA A 225 16.78 32.34 2.85
CA ALA A 225 15.64 32.45 1.96
C ALA A 225 15.96 31.68 0.66
N PRO A 226 15.37 30.50 0.42
CA PRO A 226 15.64 29.76 -0.80
C PRO A 226 15.04 30.52 -2.00
N PRO A 227 15.58 30.34 -3.22
CA PRO A 227 14.94 30.88 -4.41
C PRO A 227 13.49 30.36 -4.50
N LYS A 228 12.59 31.22 -5.01
CA LYS A 228 11.13 30.97 -5.04
C LYS A 228 10.78 29.61 -5.69
N GLU A 229 11.53 29.19 -6.70
CA GLU A 229 11.35 27.89 -7.38
C GLU A 229 11.66 26.69 -6.48
N GLU A 230 12.77 26.74 -5.75
CA GLU A 230 13.15 25.67 -4.82
C GLU A 230 12.17 25.61 -3.65
N GLN A 231 11.70 26.76 -3.16
CA GLN A 231 10.67 26.82 -2.12
C GLN A 231 9.35 26.17 -2.58
N ARG A 232 8.93 26.43 -3.83
CA ARG A 232 7.71 25.85 -4.41
C ARG A 232 7.84 24.33 -4.53
N ARG A 233 8.99 23.84 -5.00
CA ARG A 233 9.29 22.41 -5.11
C ARG A 233 9.32 21.72 -3.75
N GLN A 234 9.96 22.32 -2.74
CA GLN A 234 9.98 21.78 -1.38
C GLN A 234 8.57 21.73 -0.77
N ARG A 235 7.77 22.79 -0.96
CA ARG A 235 6.37 22.82 -0.50
C ARG A 235 5.53 21.73 -1.18
N MET A 236 5.67 21.55 -2.50
CA MET A 236 4.96 20.50 -3.23
C MET A 236 5.27 19.11 -2.68
N ILE A 237 6.55 18.81 -2.45
CA ILE A 237 6.97 17.52 -1.90
C ILE A 237 6.45 17.33 -0.47
N LEU A 238 6.50 18.37 0.37
CA LEU A 238 5.95 18.32 1.72
C LEU A 238 4.44 18.06 1.72
N THR A 239 3.70 18.71 0.82
CA THR A 239 2.24 18.49 0.68
C THR A 239 1.95 17.07 0.21
N ILE A 240 2.67 16.56 -0.79
CA ILE A 240 2.48 15.18 -1.28
C ILE A 240 2.78 14.16 -0.17
N THR A 241 3.91 14.30 0.53
CA THR A 241 4.24 13.40 1.64
C THR A 241 3.24 13.53 2.79
N GLY A 242 2.77 14.74 3.10
CA GLY A 242 1.75 14.96 4.13
C GLY A 242 0.41 14.31 3.79
N ILE A 243 -0.05 14.43 2.54
CA ILE A 243 -1.24 13.74 2.05
C ILE A 243 -1.03 12.22 2.14
N SER A 244 0.13 11.71 1.72
CA SER A 244 0.46 10.29 1.79
C SER A 244 0.39 9.75 3.23
N VAL A 245 0.91 10.51 4.21
CA VAL A 245 0.84 10.13 5.64
C VAL A 245 -0.60 10.09 6.13
N LEU A 246 -1.42 11.08 5.78
CA LEU A 246 -2.83 11.09 6.17
C LEU A 246 -3.56 9.88 5.59
N LEU A 247 -3.36 9.61 4.30
CA LEU A 247 -3.98 8.48 3.61
C LEU A 247 -3.55 7.13 4.17
N VAL A 248 -2.29 6.97 4.56
CA VAL A 248 -1.76 5.73 5.18
C VAL A 248 -2.18 5.59 6.64
N SER A 249 -2.33 6.70 7.37
CA SER A 249 -2.67 6.67 8.80
C SER A 249 -4.15 6.37 9.05
N ILE A 250 -5.04 6.82 8.15
CA ILE A 250 -6.49 6.59 8.26
C ILE A 250 -6.81 5.09 8.40
N PRO A 251 -6.36 4.19 7.49
CA PRO A 251 -6.60 2.75 7.62
C PRO A 251 -6.03 2.15 8.91
N CYS A 252 -4.84 2.59 9.35
CA CYS A 252 -4.22 2.08 10.57
C CYS A 252 -5.02 2.42 11.84
N LEU A 253 -5.66 3.59 11.90
CA LEU A 253 -6.53 3.97 13.02
C LEU A 253 -7.78 3.08 13.05
N PHE A 254 -8.46 2.93 11.92
CA PHE A 254 -9.66 2.10 11.81
C PHE A 254 -9.38 0.59 11.99
N MET A 255 -8.17 0.11 11.68
CA MET A 255 -7.78 -1.28 11.94
C MET A 255 -7.66 -1.59 13.43
N ASN A 256 -7.20 -0.65 14.25
CA ASN A 256 -7.08 -0.85 15.70
C ASN A 256 -8.44 -0.79 16.42
N ASP A 257 -9.35 0.09 15.97
CA ASP A 257 -10.68 0.21 16.55
C ASP A 257 -11.54 -1.04 16.31
N ASN A 258 -11.46 -1.64 15.13
CA ASN A 258 -12.22 -2.87 14.84
C ASN A 258 -11.63 -4.11 15.53
N LYS A 259 -10.32 -4.18 15.77
CA LYS A 259 -9.74 -5.25 16.61
C LYS A 259 -10.24 -5.17 18.05
N MET A 260 -10.40 -3.96 18.59
CA MET A 260 -11.02 -3.77 19.90
C MET A 260 -12.50 -4.18 19.89
N ALA A 261 -13.22 -3.96 18.78
CA ALA A 261 -14.62 -4.38 18.63
C ALA A 261 -14.80 -5.91 18.45
N GLU A 262 -13.89 -6.56 17.73
CA GLU A 262 -13.89 -8.01 17.48
C GLU A 262 -13.56 -8.79 18.78
N VAL A 263 -12.66 -8.27 19.62
CA VAL A 263 -12.42 -8.79 20.99
C VAL A 263 -13.64 -8.61 21.91
N ASN A 264 -14.51 -7.63 21.63
CA ASN A 264 -15.72 -7.34 22.40
C ASN A 264 -17.00 -7.98 21.82
N GLY A 265 -16.88 -8.92 20.86
CA GLY A 265 -18.01 -9.69 20.33
C GLY A 265 -19.01 -8.90 19.48
N ARG A 266 -18.64 -7.70 19.01
CA ARG A 266 -19.49 -6.89 18.14
C ARG A 266 -18.84 -6.82 16.75
N ALA A 267 -19.13 -7.83 15.94
CA ALA A 267 -18.62 -7.92 14.57
C ALA A 267 -19.38 -6.93 13.66
N GLU A 268 -18.97 -5.67 13.65
CA GLU A 268 -19.24 -4.79 12.50
C GLU A 268 -18.11 -4.99 11.48
N GLN A 269 -18.38 -5.82 10.48
CA GLN A 269 -17.56 -5.92 9.27
C GLN A 269 -17.72 -4.66 8.44
N MET A 270 -16.96 -3.60 8.75
CA MET A 270 -16.68 -2.56 7.77
C MET A 270 -15.44 -2.92 6.97
N HIS A 271 -15.68 -3.36 5.73
CA HIS A 271 -14.67 -3.71 4.76
C HIS A 271 -13.88 -2.47 4.32
N TYR A 272 -12.63 -2.41 4.78
CA TYR A 272 -11.71 -1.28 4.65
C TYR A 272 -11.60 -0.71 3.23
N PHE A 273 -12.09 0.52 3.12
CA PHE A 273 -11.75 1.53 2.12
C PHE A 273 -10.35 2.10 2.45
N PHE A 274 -9.60 2.53 1.44
CA PHE A 274 -8.25 3.10 1.52
C PHE A 274 -7.10 2.11 1.75
N ILE A 275 -6.71 1.45 0.66
CA ILE A 275 -5.27 1.38 0.36
C ILE A 275 -5.18 1.84 -1.08
N ILE A 276 -4.81 3.12 -1.27
CA ILE A 276 -4.27 3.67 -2.51
C ILE A 276 -2.77 3.77 -2.26
#